data_AF-A0AAV1XKK8-F1
#
_entry.id   AF-A0AAV1XKK8-F1
#
_cell.length_a   1.000
_cell.length_b   1.000
_cell.length_c   1.000
_cell.angle_alpha   90.00
_cell.angle_beta   90.00
_cell.angle_gamma   90.00
#
_symmetry.space_group_name_H-M   'P 1'
#
loop_
_entity.id
_entity.type
_entity.pdbx_description
1 polymer ?
#
loop_
_entity_poly.entity_id
_entity_poly.type
_entity_poly.pdbx_seq_one_letter_code
_entity_poly.pdbx_strand_id
1 'polypeptide(L)' 'MELGRLIENLKSKVKFLKIRKSYDKVEKSESMRLDMRSRKARKLIQKTLKVSHSSKSRFFGC' A
#
# COMPACT_ATOMS: atom_id res chain seq x y z
N MET A 1 -12.91 30.57 23.12
CA MET A 1 -11.80 30.56 22.13
C MET A 1 -11.94 29.35 21.21
N GLU A 2 -12.59 29.51 20.05
CA GLU A 2 -12.75 28.42 19.07
C GLU A 2 -11.45 28.05 18.35
N LEU A 3 -10.59 29.05 18.11
CA LEU A 3 -9.28 28.87 17.48
C LEU A 3 -8.38 27.90 18.27
N GLY A 4 -8.46 27.92 19.61
CA GLY A 4 -7.70 27.02 20.47
C GLY A 4 -8.01 25.54 20.20
N ARG A 5 -9.29 25.18 20.07
CA ARG A 5 -9.71 23.81 19.72
C ARG A 5 -9.25 23.41 18.32
N LEU A 6 -9.26 24.35 17.38
CA LEU A 6 -8.85 24.09 16.00
C LEU A 6 -7.35 23.78 15.92
N ILE A 7 -6.53 24.56 16.63
CA ILE A 7 -5.08 24.34 16.73
C ILE A 7 -4.77 23.03 17.45
N GLU A 8 -5.51 22.69 18.50
CA GLU A 8 -5.32 21.42 19.21
C GLU A 8 -5.63 20.20 18.33
N ASN A 9 -6.74 20.27 17.57
CA ASN A 9 -7.11 19.25 16.59
C ASN A 9 -6.10 19.12 15.45
N LEU A 10 -5.54 20.24 14.99
CA LEU A 10 -4.49 20.22 13.98
C LEU A 10 -3.20 19.60 14.53
N LYS A 11 -2.81 19.96 15.76
CA LYS A 11 -1.62 19.45 16.44
C LYS A 11 -1.70 17.94 16.65
N SER A 12 -2.85 17.42 17.08
CA SER A 12 -3.07 15.99 17.28
C SER A 12 -3.00 15.20 15.96
N LYS A 13 -3.61 15.70 14.88
CA LYS A 13 -3.50 15.10 13.53
C LYS A 13 -2.07 15.12 12.98
N VAL A 14 -1.33 16.20 13.15
CA VAL A 14 0.07 16.31 12.71
C VAL A 14 0.96 15.32 13.48
N LYS A 15 0.72 15.14 14.79
CA LYS A 15 1.45 14.14 15.61
C LYS A 15 1.17 12.70 15.13
N PHE A 16 -0.09 12.38 14.84
CA PHE A 16 -0.49 11.09 14.29
C PHE A 16 0.15 10.81 12.92
N LEU A 17 0.20 11.82 12.04
CA LEU A 17 0.84 11.71 10.72
C LEU A 17 2.37 11.54 10.82
N LYS A 18 3.04 12.20 11.78
CA LYS A 18 4.48 12.00 12.04
C LYS A 18 4.79 10.58 12.52
N ILE A 19 3.91 9.95 13.30
CA ILE A 19 4.05 8.56 13.75
C ILE A 19 3.94 7.57 12.57
N ARG A 20 3.10 7.84 11.57
CA ARG A 20 2.98 6.98 10.38
C ARG A 20 4.15 7.12 9.38
N LYS A 21 4.92 8.22 9.43
CA LYS A 21 6.04 8.46 8.50
C LYS A 21 7.33 7.71 8.86
N SER A 22 7.42 7.06 10.02
CA SER A 22 8.57 6.20 10.37
C SER A 22 8.48 4.84 9.66
N TYR A 23 8.49 4.86 8.33
CA TYR A 23 8.71 3.66 7.51
C TYR A 23 10.10 3.04 7.75
N ASP A 24 11.04 3.79 8.32
CA ASP A 24 12.34 3.30 8.80
C ASP A 24 12.26 2.40 10.05
N LYS A 25 11.15 2.46 10.80
CA LYS A 25 10.97 1.74 12.07
C LYS A 25 9.69 0.91 12.08
N VAL A 26 9.38 0.27 10.95
CA VAL A 26 8.26 -0.67 10.90
C VAL A 26 8.64 -1.87 11.78
N GLU A 27 7.89 -2.06 12.87
CA GLU A 27 8.05 -3.19 13.78
C GLU A 27 8.16 -4.50 12.96
N LYS A 28 9.03 -5.43 13.36
CA LYS A 28 9.32 -6.68 12.60
C LYS A 28 8.03 -7.40 12.15
N SER A 29 7.00 -7.37 13.00
CA SER A 29 5.66 -7.89 12.77
C SER A 29 4.95 -7.27 11.55
N GLU A 30 4.98 -5.95 11.44
CA GLU A 30 4.37 -5.21 10.33
C GLU A 30 5.19 -5.36 9.04
N SER A 31 6.51 -5.44 9.14
CA SER A 31 7.40 -5.71 8.00
C SER A 31 7.06 -7.05 7.32
N MET A 32 6.82 -8.10 8.13
CA MET A 32 6.37 -9.40 7.62
C MET A 32 4.99 -9.35 6.96
N ARG A 33 4.05 -8.59 7.53
CA ARG A 33 2.70 -8.42 6.97
C ARG A 33 2.74 -7.73 5.61
N LEU A 34 3.57 -6.69 5.48
CA LEU A 34 3.76 -5.96 4.22
C LEU A 34 4.43 -6.83 3.15
N ASP A 35 5.47 -7.59 3.52
CA ASP A 35 6.12 -8.51 2.58
C ASP A 35 5.16 -9.60 2.08
N MET A 36 4.34 -10.15 2.97
CA MET A 36 3.30 -11.11 2.60
C MET A 36 2.28 -10.52 1.61
N ARG A 37 1.85 -9.27 1.83
CA ARG A 37 0.96 -8.55 0.89
C ARG A 37 1.63 -8.31 -0.46
N SER A 38 2.90 -7.91 -0.46
CA SER A 38 3.71 -7.69 -1.67
C SER A 38 3.80 -8.98 -2.50
N ARG A 39 4.11 -10.12 -1.87
CA ARG A 39 4.17 -11.43 -2.56
C ARG A 39 2.83 -11.83 -3.17
N LYS A 40 1.71 -11.62 -2.45
CA LYS A 40 0.36 -11.88 -2.98
C LYS A 40 0.05 -11.02 -4.20
N ALA A 41 0.35 -9.72 -4.15
CA ALA A 41 0.15 -8.80 -5.26
C ALA A 41 0.98 -9.21 -6.49
N ARG A 42 2.27 -9.52 -6.30
CA ARG A 42 3.15 -10.00 -7.38
C ARG A 42 2.62 -11.29 -8.04
N LYS A 43 2.13 -12.25 -7.25
CA LYS A 43 1.54 -13.50 -7.77
C LYS A 43 0.27 -13.23 -8.59
N LEU A 44 -0.57 -12.28 -8.16
CA LEU A 44 -1.77 -11.89 -8.90
C LEU A 44 -1.41 -11.24 -10.24
N ILE A 45 -0.48 -10.27 -10.22
CA ILE A 45 0.02 -9.61 -11.43
C ILE A 45 0.62 -10.63 -12.41
N GLN A 46 1.44 -11.57 -11.92
CA GLN A 46 2.04 -12.61 -12.75
C GLN A 46 0.99 -13.51 -13.41
N LYS A 47 -0.07 -13.90 -12.69
CA LYS A 47 -1.17 -14.68 -13.25
C LYS A 47 -1.88 -13.90 -14.35
N THR A 48 -2.23 -12.63 -14.10
CA THR A 48 -2.89 -11.77 -15.08
C THR A 48 -2.03 -11.56 -16.32
N LEU A 49 -0.71 -11.34 -16.15
CA LEU A 49 0.24 -11.22 -17.26
C LEU A 49 0.31 -12.49 -18.11
N LYS A 50 0.42 -13.67 -17.48
CA LYS A 50 0.42 -14.97 -18.21
C LYS A 50 -0.88 -15.19 -19.00
N VAL A 51 -2.02 -14.87 -18.40
CA VAL A 51 -3.33 -14.98 -19.08
C VAL A 51 -3.39 -14.00 -20.25
N SER A 52 -2.93 -12.76 -20.10
CA SER A 52 -2.87 -11.78 -21.18
C SER A 52 -1.93 -12.20 -22.32
N HIS A 53 -0.76 -12.76 -22.02
CA HIS A 53 0.15 -13.25 -23.05
C HIS A 53 -0.42 -14.46 -23.80
N SER A 54 -1.12 -15.38 -23.12
CA SER A 54 -1.81 -16.52 -23.76
C SER A 54 -3.14 -16.17 -24.44
N SER A 55 -3.73 -15.01 -24.12
CA SER A 55 -4.89 -14.48 -24.85
C SER A 55 -4.47 -13.67 -26.08
N LYS A 56 -3.32 -12.98 -26.07
CA LYS A 56 -2.73 -12.37 -27.27
C LYS A 56 -2.46 -13.40 -28.37
N SER A 57 -1.98 -14.59 -28.04
CA SER A 57 -1.81 -15.67 -29.04
C SER A 57 -3.14 -16.25 -29.55
N ARG A 58 -4.27 -16.01 -28.86
CA ARG A 58 -5.62 -16.39 -29.32
C ARG A 58 -6.37 -15.28 -30.05
N PHE A 59 -6.03 -14.02 -29.82
CA PHE A 59 -6.68 -12.86 -30.45
C PHE A 59 -6.02 -12.41 -31.76
N PHE A 60 -4.74 -12.77 -32.01
CA PHE A 60 -4.05 -12.48 -33.27
C PHE A 60 -4.06 -13.63 -34.29
N GLY A 61 -4.81 -14.71 -34.04
CA GLY A 61 -5.05 -15.78 -35.00
C GLY A 61 -6.37 -15.58 -35.74
N CYS A 62 -6.40 -14.63 -36.68
CA CYS A 62 -7.25 -14.74 -37.88
C CYS A 62 -6.48 -15.55 -38.93
#